data_AF-A0A932ST85-F1
#
_entry.id   AF-A0A932ST85-F1
#
_cell.length_a   1.000
_cell.length_b   1.000
_cell.length_c   1.000
_cell.angle_alpha   90.00
_cell.angle_beta   90.00
_cell.angle_gamma   90.00
#
_symmetry.space_group_name_H-M   'P 1'
#
loop_
_entity.id
_entity.type
_entity.pdbx_description
1 polymer ?
#
loop_
_entity_poly.entity_id
_entity_poly.type
_entity_poly.pdbx_seq_one_letter_code
_entity_poly.pdbx_strand_id
1 'polypeptide(L)'
;MKLTKIRLTKDASNRLRFAAGKTGLTPNLLCRMAFCLSLAEPSIPDPEKFPEEDREFNRYTLLGEYDALFVALLRERCRRDGVDPSRMADYFRAHMNRGIALLQGRVKSLADIAELVKAAGAE
;
A
#
# COMPACT_ATOMS: atom_id res chain seq x y z
N MET A 1 2.64 -5.62 -19.27
CA MET A 1 2.13 -6.48 -18.17
C MET A 1 0.89 -5.85 -17.54
N LYS A 2 -0.22 -6.59 -17.37
CA LYS A 2 -1.45 -6.08 -16.73
C LYS A 2 -1.46 -6.49 -15.26
N LEU A 3 -1.13 -5.56 -14.37
CA LEU A 3 -1.36 -5.70 -12.94
C LEU A 3 -2.89 -5.63 -12.72
N THR A 4 -3.55 -6.75 -12.49
CA THR A 4 -5.02 -6.83 -12.34
C THR A 4 -5.45 -7.19 -10.93
N LYS A 5 -4.62 -7.96 -10.22
CA LYS A 5 -4.90 -8.55 -8.91
C LYS A 5 -3.72 -8.33 -7.98
N ILE A 6 -4.02 -8.24 -6.68
CA ILE A 6 -3.03 -7.98 -5.63
C ILE A 6 -3.29 -8.98 -4.50
N ARG A 7 -2.25 -9.67 -4.05
CA ARG A 7 -2.34 -10.63 -2.95
C ARG A 7 -1.64 -10.10 -1.71
N LEU A 8 -2.41 -9.84 -0.65
CA LEU A 8 -1.85 -9.41 0.63
C LEU A 8 -1.56 -10.63 1.51
N THR A 9 -0.59 -10.50 2.40
CA THR A 9 -0.40 -11.50 3.46
C THR A 9 -1.62 -11.53 4.39
N LYS A 10 -1.84 -12.64 5.11
CA LYS A 10 -2.88 -12.71 6.15
C LYS A 10 -2.65 -11.67 7.25
N ASP A 11 -1.40 -11.43 7.62
CA ASP A 11 -1.04 -10.39 8.59
C ASP A 11 -1.48 -9.01 8.11
N ALA A 12 -1.09 -8.60 6.90
CA ALA A 12 -1.52 -7.32 6.32
C ALA A 12 -3.05 -7.24 6.20
N SER A 13 -3.71 -8.33 5.78
CA SER A 13 -5.17 -8.40 5.70
C SER A 13 -5.84 -8.18 7.06
N ASN A 14 -5.31 -8.74 8.14
CA ASN A 14 -5.82 -8.58 9.50
C ASN A 14 -5.59 -7.15 10.02
N ARG A 15 -4.40 -6.60 9.79
CA ARG A 15 -4.07 -5.21 10.13
C ARG A 15 -5.00 -4.22 9.44
N LEU A 16 -5.29 -4.47 8.16
CA LEU A 16 -6.21 -3.65 7.36
C LEU A 16 -7.64 -3.69 7.92
N ARG A 17 -8.15 -4.88 8.26
CA ARG A 17 -9.47 -5.04 8.91
C ARG A 17 -9.52 -4.32 10.25
N PHE A 18 -8.47 -4.43 11.06
CA PHE A 18 -8.38 -3.74 12.35
C PHE A 18 -8.41 -2.21 12.17
N ALA A 19 -7.59 -1.68 11.26
CA ALA A 19 -7.56 -0.25 10.97
C ALA A 19 -8.92 0.26 10.44
N ALA A 20 -9.58 -0.51 9.57
CA ALA A 20 -10.94 -0.19 9.10
C ALA A 20 -11.93 -0.12 10.27
N GLY A 21 -11.91 -1.09 11.18
CA GLY A 21 -12.79 -1.10 12.36
C GLY A 21 -12.52 0.06 13.33
N LYS A 22 -11.28 0.53 13.43
CA LYS A 22 -10.89 1.64 14.33
C LYS A 22 -11.15 3.03 13.75
N THR A 23 -11.11 3.17 12.43
CA THR A 23 -11.23 4.46 11.75
C THR A 23 -12.60 4.68 11.12
N GLY A 24 -13.36 3.61 10.85
CA GLY A 24 -14.57 3.67 10.04
C GLY A 24 -14.30 3.83 8.53
N LEU A 25 -13.04 3.85 8.11
CA LEU A 25 -12.66 4.01 6.70
C LEU A 25 -12.74 2.67 5.94
N THR A 26 -12.99 2.77 4.64
CA THR A 26 -13.00 1.59 3.78
C THR A 26 -11.58 1.00 3.64
N PRO A 27 -11.44 -0.33 3.52
CA PRO A 27 -10.15 -0.97 3.27
C PRO A 27 -9.42 -0.41 2.04
N ASN A 28 -10.14 0.02 1.00
CA ASN A 28 -9.55 0.58 -0.21
C ASN A 28 -8.86 1.92 0.05
N LEU A 29 -9.47 2.81 0.84
CA LEU A 29 -8.87 4.09 1.22
C LEU A 29 -7.61 3.87 2.07
N LEU A 30 -7.69 2.98 3.05
CA LEU A 30 -6.54 2.64 3.90
C LEU A 30 -5.39 2.03 3.09
N CYS A 31 -5.69 1.21 2.09
CA CYS A 31 -4.70 0.66 1.17
C CYS A 31 -4.00 1.73 0.33
N ARG A 32 -4.73 2.75 -0.15
CA ARG A 32 -4.13 3.88 -0.88
C ARG A 32 -3.19 4.68 0.03
N MET A 33 -3.62 4.98 1.26
CA MET A 33 -2.79 5.66 2.25
C MET A 33 -1.53 4.85 2.60
N ALA A 34 -1.70 3.55 2.88
CA ALA A 34 -0.61 2.61 3.11
C ALA A 34 0.40 2.60 1.96
N PHE A 35 -0.08 2.56 0.71
CA PHE A 35 0.79 2.58 -0.46
C PHE A 35 1.61 3.88 -0.53
N CYS A 36 0.99 5.05 -0.33
CA CYS A 36 1.71 6.33 -0.25
C CYS A 36 2.77 6.35 0.85
N LEU A 37 2.42 5.89 2.06
CA LEU A 37 3.38 5.77 3.17
C LEU A 37 4.57 4.89 2.78
N SER A 38 4.31 3.77 2.10
CA SER A 38 5.35 2.88 1.61
C SER A 38 6.22 3.54 0.55
N LEU A 39 5.67 4.35 -0.36
CA LEU A 39 6.45 5.06 -1.37
C LEU A 39 7.36 6.13 -0.78
N ALA A 40 6.93 6.77 0.31
CA ALA A 40 7.70 7.78 1.05
C ALA A 40 8.90 7.19 1.78
N GLU A 41 8.87 5.91 2.16
CA GLU A 41 10.02 5.26 2.79
C GLU A 41 11.22 5.16 1.81
N PRO A 42 12.41 5.63 2.20
CA PRO A 42 13.59 5.58 1.34
C PRO A 42 14.03 4.14 1.01
N SER A 43 13.87 3.22 1.97
CA SER A 43 14.29 1.83 1.80
C SER A 43 13.53 1.13 0.66
N ILE A 44 14.19 0.20 -0.02
CA ILE A 44 13.58 -0.64 -1.05
C ILE A 44 12.88 -1.81 -0.35
N PRO A 45 11.57 -2.04 -0.55
CA PRO A 45 10.90 -3.18 0.05
C PRO A 45 11.36 -4.47 -0.63
N ASP A 46 11.66 -5.48 0.18
CA ASP A 46 12.06 -6.80 -0.29
C ASP A 46 10.80 -7.67 -0.51
N PRO A 47 10.47 -8.06 -1.76
CA PRO A 47 9.30 -8.87 -2.04
C PRO A 47 9.32 -10.25 -1.40
N GLU A 48 10.50 -10.82 -1.11
CA GLU A 48 10.65 -12.16 -0.54
C GLU A 48 10.21 -12.19 0.94
N LYS A 49 10.23 -11.04 1.64
CA LYS A 49 9.75 -10.91 3.03
C LYS A 49 8.23 -10.96 3.15
N PHE A 50 7.53 -10.89 2.04
CA PHE A 50 6.08 -10.95 1.98
C PHE A 50 5.77 -12.16 1.10
N PRO A 51 5.39 -13.33 1.63
CA PRO A 51 4.91 -14.41 0.78
C PRO A 51 3.53 -14.09 0.20
N GLU A 52 3.18 -14.66 -0.95
CA GLU A 52 1.80 -14.59 -1.45
C GLU A 52 0.88 -15.46 -0.59
N GLU A 53 -0.28 -14.93 -0.19
CA GLU A 53 -1.33 -15.70 0.50
C GLU A 53 -2.72 -15.39 -0.09
N ASP A 54 -3.70 -16.24 0.28
CA ASP A 54 -5.01 -16.47 -0.37
C ASP A 54 -5.91 -15.25 -0.65
N ARG A 55 -5.64 -14.07 -0.09
CA ARG A 55 -6.57 -12.94 -0.21
C ARG A 55 -6.24 -12.05 -1.39
N GLU A 56 -6.94 -12.31 -2.48
CA GLU A 56 -6.85 -11.55 -3.73
C GLU A 56 -7.78 -10.34 -3.73
N PHE A 57 -7.23 -9.17 -4.01
CA PHE A 57 -7.96 -7.93 -4.23
C PHE A 57 -7.86 -7.53 -5.70
N ASN A 58 -8.97 -7.05 -6.25
CA ASN A 58 -8.93 -6.48 -7.59
C ASN A 58 -8.30 -5.07 -7.53
N ARG A 59 -7.30 -4.83 -8.38
CA ARG A 59 -6.59 -3.55 -8.44
C ARG A 59 -7.55 -2.38 -8.68
N TYR A 60 -8.53 -2.55 -9.57
CA TYR A 60 -9.49 -1.47 -9.87
C TYR A 60 -10.29 -1.08 -8.62
N THR A 61 -10.63 -2.06 -7.77
CA THR A 61 -11.35 -1.81 -6.51
C THR A 61 -10.45 -1.09 -5.51
N LEU A 62 -9.18 -1.49 -5.45
CA LEU A 62 -8.21 -0.94 -4.52
C LEU A 62 -7.87 0.53 -4.86
N LEU A 63 -7.52 0.79 -6.11
CA LEU A 63 -7.01 2.10 -6.55
C LEU A 63 -8.12 3.03 -7.04
N GLY A 64 -9.27 2.48 -7.47
CA GLY A 64 -10.43 3.25 -7.90
C GLY A 64 -10.16 4.11 -9.13
N GLU A 65 -10.75 5.30 -9.16
CA GLU A 65 -10.56 6.29 -10.24
C GLU A 65 -9.11 6.77 -10.40
N TYR A 66 -8.31 6.70 -9.34
CA TYR A 66 -6.91 7.12 -9.31
C TYR A 66 -5.93 6.02 -9.75
N ASP A 67 -6.43 4.94 -10.35
CA ASP A 67 -5.64 3.79 -10.78
C ASP A 67 -4.43 4.17 -11.64
N ALA A 68 -4.62 5.06 -12.62
CA ALA A 68 -3.55 5.53 -13.49
C ALA A 68 -2.47 6.29 -12.72
N LEU A 69 -2.84 7.12 -11.74
CA LEU A 69 -1.92 7.88 -10.90
C LEU A 69 -1.07 6.94 -10.05
N PHE A 70 -1.69 6.01 -9.32
CA PHE A 70 -0.95 5.10 -8.44
C PHE A 70 -0.01 4.18 -9.22
N VAL A 71 -0.35 3.80 -10.45
CA VAL A 71 0.55 3.02 -11.29
C VAL A 71 1.64 3.85 -11.94
N ALA A 72 1.41 5.13 -12.23
CA ALA A 72 2.50 6.05 -12.59
C ALA A 72 3.51 6.17 -11.44
N LEU A 73 3.03 6.34 -10.20
CA LEU A 73 3.90 6.39 -9.00
C LEU A 73 4.70 5.09 -8.81
N LEU A 74 4.04 3.94 -8.95
CA LEU A 74 4.70 2.64 -8.89
C LEU A 74 5.80 2.49 -9.95
N ARG A 75 5.51 2.87 -11.20
CA ARG A 75 6.47 2.80 -12.31
C ARG A 75 7.68 3.69 -12.07
N GLU A 76 7.45 4.90 -11.59
CA GLU A 76 8.53 5.82 -11.27
C GLU A 76 9.38 5.27 -10.12
N ARG A 77 8.76 4.71 -9.09
CA ARG A 77 9.49 4.04 -8.00
C ARG A 77 10.30 2.84 -8.49
N CYS A 78 9.74 1.99 -9.36
CA CYS A 78 10.49 0.87 -9.97
C CYS A 78 11.72 1.37 -10.74
N ARG A 79 11.56 2.45 -11.52
CA ARG A 79 12.66 3.05 -12.28
C ARG A 79 13.76 3.57 -11.36
N ARG A 80 13.39 4.26 -10.28
CA ARG A 80 14.33 4.79 -9.28
C ARG A 80 15.10 3.69 -8.56
N ASP A 81 14.41 2.59 -8.23
CA ASP A 81 14.96 1.48 -7.44
C ASP A 81 15.62 0.39 -8.32
N GLY A 82 15.66 0.57 -9.65
CA GLY A 82 16.27 -0.39 -10.57
C GLY A 82 15.50 -1.71 -10.72
N VAL A 83 14.19 -1.69 -10.47
CA VAL A 83 13.33 -2.88 -10.51
C VAL A 83 12.91 -3.20 -11.94
N ASP A 84 13.15 -4.44 -12.36
CA ASP A 84 12.72 -4.95 -13.67
C ASP A 84 11.18 -4.85 -13.82
N PRO A 85 10.65 -4.35 -14.97
CA PRO A 85 9.21 -4.27 -15.21
C PRO A 85 8.44 -5.58 -15.02
N SER A 86 9.08 -6.74 -15.24
CA SER A 86 8.50 -8.07 -15.00
C SER A 86 8.25 -8.35 -13.51
N ARG A 87 9.03 -7.73 -12.61
CA ARG A 87 8.93 -7.86 -11.14
C ARG A 87 8.01 -6.82 -10.51
N MET A 88 7.38 -5.96 -11.31
CA MET A 88 6.55 -4.85 -10.82
C MET A 88 5.37 -5.31 -9.95
N ALA A 89 4.79 -6.49 -10.23
CA ALA A 89 3.70 -7.02 -9.43
C ALA A 89 4.17 -7.42 -8.01
N ASP A 90 5.28 -8.14 -7.91
CA ASP A 90 5.89 -8.53 -6.63
C ASP A 90 6.31 -7.30 -5.84
N TYR A 91 6.88 -6.32 -6.53
CA TYR A 91 7.31 -5.07 -5.95
C TYR A 91 6.15 -4.24 -5.41
N PHE A 92 5.06 -4.14 -6.17
CA PHE A 92 3.84 -3.49 -5.70
C PHE A 92 3.26 -4.19 -4.47
N ARG A 93 3.23 -5.53 -4.50
CA ARG A 93 2.79 -6.35 -3.37
C ARG A 93 3.64 -6.09 -2.13
N ALA A 94 4.96 -6.01 -2.27
CA ALA A 94 5.87 -5.67 -1.18
C ALA A 94 5.56 -4.28 -0.60
N HIS A 95 5.33 -3.29 -1.47
CA HIS A 95 4.92 -1.96 -1.05
C HIS A 95 3.60 -1.94 -0.28
N MET A 96 2.59 -2.66 -0.78
CA MET A 96 1.28 -2.74 -0.13
C MET A 96 1.38 -3.33 1.28
N ASN A 97 2.08 -4.46 1.44
CA ASN A 97 2.24 -5.11 2.74
C ASN A 97 3.06 -4.24 3.71
N ARG A 98 4.18 -3.68 3.26
CA ARG A 98 4.98 -2.72 4.07
C ARG A 98 4.15 -1.52 4.48
N GLY A 99 3.41 -0.94 3.54
CA GLY A 99 2.56 0.23 3.76
C GLY A 99 1.51 0.00 4.83
N ILE A 100 0.86 -1.18 4.81
CA ILE A 100 -0.16 -1.55 5.81
C ILE A 100 0.48 -1.72 7.18
N ALA A 101 1.69 -2.29 7.25
CA ALA A 101 2.43 -2.42 8.51
C ALA A 101 2.79 -1.03 9.09
N LEU A 102 3.25 -0.09 8.25
CA LEU A 102 3.55 1.29 8.65
C LEU A 102 2.28 2.02 9.11
N LEU A 103 1.20 1.91 8.35
CA LEU A 103 -0.08 2.54 8.67
C LEU A 103 -0.60 2.08 10.03
N GLN A 104 -0.56 0.79 10.31
CA GLN A 104 -0.98 0.24 11.61
C GLN A 104 -0.13 0.77 12.77
N GLY A 105 1.16 1.05 12.54
CA GLY A 105 2.04 1.67 13.52
C GLY A 105 1.63 3.11 13.87
N ARG A 106 1.02 3.84 12.92
CA ARG A 106 0.68 5.26 13.04
C ARG A 106 -0.80 5.54 13.30
N VAL A 107 -1.70 4.62 12.98
CA VAL A 107 -3.16 4.84 13.02
C VAL A 107 -3.83 3.89 14.01
N LYS A 108 -4.40 4.45 15.08
CA LYS A 108 -5.22 3.73 16.08
C LYS A 108 -6.66 4.24 16.14
N SER A 109 -6.93 5.39 15.55
CA SER A 109 -8.21 6.09 15.51
C SER A 109 -8.32 6.95 14.25
N LEU A 110 -9.51 7.52 14.00
CA LEU A 110 -9.71 8.46 12.90
C LEU A 110 -8.89 9.76 13.09
N ALA A 111 -8.66 10.21 14.32
CA ALA A 111 -7.88 11.42 14.60
C ALA A 111 -6.42 11.29 14.12
N ASP A 112 -5.83 10.10 14.23
CA ASP A 112 -4.46 9.85 13.78
C ASP A 112 -4.30 9.99 12.26
N ILE A 113 -5.38 9.79 11.49
CA ILE A 113 -5.38 10.05 10.04
C ILE A 113 -5.21 11.54 9.75
N ALA A 114 -5.84 12.41 10.55
CA ALA A 114 -5.68 13.85 10.39
C ALA A 114 -4.24 14.30 10.68
N GLU A 115 -3.61 13.73 11.70
CA GLU A 115 -2.21 13.99 12.02
C GLU A 115 -1.25 13.50 10.92
N LEU A 116 -1.52 12.35 10.31
CA LEU A 116 -0.77 11.86 9.15
C LEU A 116 -0.80 12.85 7.97
N VAL A 117 -1.96 13.46 7.70
CA VAL A 117 -2.10 14.44 6.61
C VAL A 117 -1.33 15.73 6.93
N LYS A 118 -1.40 16.22 8.18
CA LYS A 118 -0.63 17.40 8.59
C LYS A 118 0.87 17.19 8.44
N ALA A 119 1.37 16.03 8.86
CA ALA A 119 2.78 15.69 8.73
C ALA A 119 3.23 15.65 7.26
N ALA A 120 2.37 15.20 6.34
CA ALA A 120 2.67 15.15 4.91
C ALA A 120 2.63 16.53 4.20
N GLY A 121 1.95 17.52 4.76
CA GLY A 121 1.83 18.87 4.19
C GLY A 121 2.80 19.89 4.80
N ALA A 122 3.69 19.47 5.71
CA ALA A 122 4.63 20.35 6.40
C ALA A 122 6.00 20.48 5.67
N GLU A 123 6.08 20.03 4.41
CA GLU A 123 7.27 20.11 3.55
C GLU A 123 7.24 21.31 2.59
#